data_AF-A0A7W8HAJ3-F1
#
_entry.id   AF-A0A7W8HAJ3-F1
#
_cell.length_a   1.000
_cell.length_b   1.000
_cell.length_c   1.000
_cell.angle_alpha   90.00
_cell.angle_beta   90.00
_cell.angle_gamma   90.00
#
_symmetry.space_group_name_H-M   'P 1'
#
loop_
_entity.id
_entity.type
_entity.pdbx_description
1 polymer ?
#
loop_
_entity_poly.entity_id
_entity_poly.type
_entity_poly.pdbx_seq_one_letter_code
_entity_poly.pdbx_strand_id
1 'polypeptide(L)'
;MNSGNMNQKKTRIVYEILHMEKIVASVSATGNARIYNEQFMPYDLYLEEEMAENDIDTMMNNLINFYHWCASRVLSLDRKYAKELLNSIGASQAVTDKDRANISLSYHCVSLTDVFWVRA
;
A
#
# COMPACT_ATOMS: atom_id res chain seq x y z
N MET A 1 -0.31 43.18 12.14
CA MET A 1 -0.72 42.00 12.92
C MET A 1 -2.06 41.54 12.38
N ASN A 2 -2.11 40.43 11.66
CA ASN A 2 -3.32 39.62 11.57
C ASN A 2 -2.86 38.17 11.37
N SER A 3 -2.91 37.44 12.49
CA SER A 3 -2.41 36.10 12.65
C SER A 3 -3.20 35.13 11.77
N GLY A 4 -2.46 34.16 11.24
CA GLY A 4 -2.92 33.25 10.23
C GLY A 4 -4.05 32.34 10.67
N ASN A 5 -4.76 31.83 9.66
CA ASN A 5 -5.44 30.56 9.75
C ASN A 5 -5.18 29.81 8.44
N MET A 6 -3.93 29.39 8.26
CA MET A 6 -3.57 28.35 7.31
C MET A 6 -4.08 27.03 7.90
N ASN A 7 -5.37 26.74 7.70
CA ASN A 7 -5.89 25.38 7.78
C ASN A 7 -5.20 24.59 6.66
N GLN A 8 -4.02 24.06 6.96
CA GLN A 8 -3.38 23.02 6.18
C GLN A 8 -4.35 21.84 6.18
N LYS A 9 -5.14 21.68 5.12
CA LYS A 9 -5.71 20.39 4.77
C LYS A 9 -4.51 19.43 4.67
N LYS A 10 -4.22 18.69 5.73
CA LYS A 10 -3.34 17.52 5.65
C LYS A 10 -3.95 16.66 4.54
N THR A 11 -3.30 16.62 3.39
CA THR A 11 -3.65 15.70 2.32
C THR A 11 -3.59 14.31 2.95
N ARG A 12 -4.76 13.69 3.18
CA ARG A 12 -4.81 12.30 3.63
C ARG A 12 -4.26 11.50 2.45
N ILE A 13 -3.11 10.87 2.63
CA ILE A 13 -2.56 9.95 1.63
C ILE A 13 -3.57 8.82 1.48
N VAL A 14 -3.96 8.55 0.24
CA VAL A 14 -4.88 7.48 -0.13
C VAL A 14 -4.23 6.66 -1.21
N TYR A 15 -4.05 5.37 -0.93
CA TYR A 15 -3.55 4.40 -1.88
C TYR A 15 -4.73 3.84 -2.66
N GLU A 16 -4.82 4.12 -3.94
CA GLU A 16 -5.76 3.51 -4.86
C GLU A 16 -5.13 2.25 -5.45
N ILE A 17 -5.81 1.12 -5.31
CA ILE A 17 -5.41 -0.16 -5.88
C ILE A 17 -6.12 -0.30 -7.23
N LEU A 18 -5.33 -0.47 -8.28
CA LEU A 18 -5.83 -0.59 -9.65
C LEU A 18 -5.61 -2.00 -10.18
N HIS A 19 -6.62 -2.51 -10.88
CA HIS A 19 -6.49 -3.65 -11.79
C HIS A 19 -6.44 -3.09 -13.21
N MET A 20 -5.26 -3.10 -13.85
CA MET A 20 -5.02 -2.34 -15.08
C MET A 20 -5.37 -0.85 -14.88
N GLU A 21 -6.36 -0.30 -15.58
CA GLU A 21 -6.77 1.11 -15.45
C GLU A 21 -7.95 1.34 -14.49
N LYS A 22 -8.51 0.27 -13.93
CA LYS A 22 -9.73 0.34 -13.10
C LYS A 22 -9.36 0.33 -11.62
N ILE A 23 -9.86 1.31 -10.88
CA ILE A 23 -9.75 1.33 -9.42
C ILE A 23 -10.65 0.22 -8.86
N VAL A 24 -10.07 -0.69 -8.06
CA VAL A 24 -10.79 -1.81 -7.44
C VAL A 24 -10.99 -1.62 -5.94
N ALA A 25 -10.04 -0.96 -5.27
CA ALA A 25 -10.16 -0.56 -3.88
C ALA A 25 -9.31 0.68 -3.58
N SER A 26 -9.52 1.30 -2.43
CA SER A 26 -8.63 2.33 -1.89
C SER A 26 -8.42 2.13 -0.39
N VAL A 27 -7.22 2.42 0.10
CA VAL A 27 -6.87 2.39 1.53
C VAL A 27 -6.18 3.69 1.91
N SER A 28 -6.69 4.40 2.91
CA SER A 28 -6.02 5.60 3.44
C SER A 28 -4.81 5.23 4.28
N ALA A 29 -3.87 6.16 4.47
CA ALA A 29 -2.76 5.96 5.40
C ALA A 29 -3.21 5.79 6.87
N THR A 30 -4.49 6.04 7.19
CA THR A 30 -5.10 5.76 8.50
C THR A 30 -5.83 4.43 8.54
N GLY A 31 -5.95 3.70 7.43
CA GLY A 31 -6.57 2.37 7.37
C GLY A 31 -8.02 2.35 6.90
N ASN A 32 -8.58 3.50 6.52
CA ASN A 32 -9.92 3.54 5.95
C ASN A 32 -9.90 2.94 4.55
N ALA A 33 -10.61 1.82 4.39
CA ALA A 33 -10.70 1.12 3.13
C ALA A 33 -12.06 1.34 2.46
N ARG A 34 -12.05 1.29 1.12
CA ARG A 34 -13.25 1.25 0.29
C ARG A 34 -13.05 0.26 -0.83
N ILE A 35 -14.04 -0.61 -1.07
CA ILE A 35 -14.00 -1.61 -2.13
C ILE A 35 -14.95 -1.16 -3.24
N TYR A 36 -14.42 -0.90 -4.42
CA TYR A 36 -15.20 -0.46 -5.58
C TYR A 36 -15.63 -1.63 -6.46
N ASN A 37 -14.81 -2.69 -6.53
CA ASN A 37 -15.11 -3.86 -7.33
C ASN A 37 -14.48 -5.13 -6.75
N GLU A 38 -15.24 -5.83 -5.92
CA GLU A 38 -14.82 -7.06 -5.23
C GLU A 38 -14.40 -8.17 -6.19
N GLN A 39 -15.03 -8.28 -7.37
CA GLN A 39 -14.72 -9.33 -8.36
C GLN A 39 -13.32 -9.21 -8.97
N PHE A 40 -12.73 -8.01 -8.92
CA PHE A 40 -11.39 -7.74 -9.43
C PHE A 40 -10.39 -7.44 -8.31
N MET A 41 -10.72 -7.75 -7.05
CA MET A 41 -9.76 -7.62 -5.96
C MET A 41 -8.58 -8.59 -6.14
N PRO A 42 -7.36 -8.20 -5.71
CA PRO A 42 -6.26 -9.15 -5.60
C PRO A 42 -6.65 -10.29 -4.66
N TYR A 43 -6.40 -11.54 -5.07
CA TYR A 43 -6.75 -12.73 -4.26
C TYR A 43 -6.07 -12.76 -2.88
N ASP A 44 -4.89 -12.15 -2.78
CA ASP A 44 -4.04 -12.10 -1.59
C ASP A 44 -4.16 -10.78 -0.81
N LEU A 45 -5.16 -9.94 -1.12
CA LEU A 45 -5.44 -8.71 -0.41
C LEU A 45 -6.85 -8.74 0.19
N TYR A 46 -6.92 -8.76 1.51
CA TYR A 46 -8.17 -8.63 2.25
C TYR A 46 -8.31 -7.24 2.85
N LEU A 47 -9.42 -6.58 2.54
CA LEU A 47 -9.83 -5.29 3.10
C LEU A 47 -11.26 -5.38 3.57
N GLU A 48 -11.59 -4.61 4.59
CA GLU A 48 -12.94 -4.51 5.13
C GLU A 48 -13.35 -3.04 5.22
N GLU A 49 -14.55 -2.72 4.75
CA GLU A 49 -15.13 -1.38 4.89
C GLU A 49 -15.65 -1.21 6.31
N GLU A 50 -15.35 -0.07 6.93
CA GLU A 50 -15.74 0.21 8.31
C GLU A 50 -17.26 0.21 8.49
N MET A 51 -17.75 -0.60 9.44
CA MET A 51 -19.18 -0.61 9.80
C MET A 51 -19.56 0.49 10.80
N ALA A 52 -18.59 1.02 11.54
CA ALA A 52 -18.74 2.08 12.52
C ALA A 52 -17.63 3.12 12.37
N GLU A 53 -17.91 4.38 12.70
CA GLU A 53 -16.89 5.42 12.71
C GLU A 53 -15.78 5.08 13.73
N ASN A 54 -14.53 5.08 13.27
CA ASN A 54 -13.33 4.79 14.07
C ASN A 54 -13.27 3.36 14.61
N ASP A 55 -13.65 2.37 13.80
CA ASP A 55 -13.29 0.98 14.06
C ASP A 55 -11.78 0.77 13.90
N ILE A 56 -11.04 1.01 15.00
CA ILE A 56 -9.57 1.00 15.03
C ILE A 56 -9.02 -0.38 14.65
N ASP A 57 -9.68 -1.46 15.08
CA ASP A 57 -9.20 -2.82 14.82
C ASP A 57 -9.29 -3.13 13.32
N THR A 58 -10.41 -2.79 12.69
CA THR A 58 -10.59 -2.93 11.23
C THR A 58 -9.59 -2.06 10.46
N MET A 59 -9.42 -0.80 10.86
CA MET A 59 -8.44 0.12 10.25
C MET A 59 -7.00 -0.40 10.36
N MET A 60 -6.62 -0.93 11.51
CA MET A 60 -5.29 -1.53 11.72
C MET A 60 -5.11 -2.78 10.87
N ASN A 61 -6.11 -3.67 10.81
CA ASN A 61 -6.07 -4.87 9.98
C ASN A 61 -5.94 -4.52 8.49
N ASN A 62 -6.68 -3.53 8.00
CA ASN A 62 -6.56 -3.04 6.63
C ASN A 62 -5.14 -2.58 6.30
N LEU A 63 -4.50 -1.81 7.21
CA LEU A 63 -3.11 -1.39 7.02
C LEU A 63 -2.14 -2.57 7.03
N ILE A 64 -2.30 -3.51 7.96
CA ILE A 64 -1.44 -4.69 8.05
C ILE A 64 -1.55 -5.51 6.77
N ASN A 65 -2.76 -5.82 6.31
CA ASN A 65 -2.99 -6.59 5.09
C ASN A 65 -2.45 -5.87 3.86
N PHE A 66 -2.69 -4.57 3.75
CA PHE A 66 -2.20 -3.76 2.65
C PHE A 66 -0.67 -3.71 2.59
N TYR A 67 0.00 -3.44 3.71
CA TYR A 67 1.47 -3.42 3.74
C TYR A 67 2.06 -4.81 3.54
N HIS A 68 1.43 -5.87 4.05
CA HIS A 68 1.88 -7.23 3.79
C HIS A 68 1.78 -7.59 2.31
N TRP A 69 0.66 -7.24 1.66
CA TRP A 69 0.49 -7.39 0.21
C TRP A 69 1.52 -6.58 -0.59
N CYS A 70 1.83 -5.35 -0.17
CA CYS A 70 2.88 -4.57 -0.81
C CYS A 70 4.26 -5.22 -0.64
N ALA A 71 4.55 -5.74 0.55
CA ALA A 71 5.81 -6.39 0.87
C ALA A 71 6.03 -7.69 0.09
N SER A 72 4.96 -8.46 -0.15
CA SER A 72 5.03 -9.74 -0.90
C SER A 72 5.51 -9.56 -2.33
N ARG A 73 5.34 -8.35 -2.90
CA ARG A 73 5.80 -7.99 -4.26
C ARG A 73 7.29 -7.66 -4.35
N VAL A 74 7.97 -7.48 -3.22
CA VAL A 74 9.44 -7.35 -3.19
C VAL A 74 10.07 -8.75 -3.17
N LEU A 75 11.02 -8.96 -4.08
CA LEU A 75 11.83 -10.18 -4.16
C LEU A 75 12.40 -10.57 -2.79
N SER A 76 12.23 -11.85 -2.43
CA SER A 76 12.81 -12.38 -1.20
C SER A 76 14.34 -12.42 -1.27
N LEU A 77 15.00 -12.15 -0.15
CA LEU A 77 16.46 -12.00 -0.06
C LEU A 77 17.24 -13.32 -0.22
N ASP A 78 16.57 -14.48 -0.15
CA ASP A 78 17.15 -15.80 -0.44
C ASP A 78 17.36 -16.04 -1.95
N ARG A 79 16.79 -15.19 -2.81
CA ARG A 79 17.01 -15.29 -4.27
C ARG A 79 18.45 -14.89 -4.61
N LYS A 80 19.05 -15.65 -5.52
CA LYS A 80 20.48 -15.58 -5.92
C LYS A 80 21.04 -14.17 -6.13
N TYR A 81 20.23 -13.24 -6.65
CA TYR A 81 20.67 -11.88 -7.00
C TYR A 81 19.88 -10.77 -6.28
N ALA A 82 19.05 -11.09 -5.29
CA ALA A 82 18.18 -10.09 -4.66
C ALA A 82 18.95 -8.98 -3.96
N LYS A 83 20.06 -9.31 -3.28
CA LYS A 83 20.87 -8.31 -2.56
C LYS A 83 21.57 -7.36 -3.50
N GLU A 84 22.15 -7.87 -4.58
CA GLU A 84 22.84 -7.08 -5.60
C GLU A 84 21.88 -6.15 -6.33
N LEU A 85 20.67 -6.63 -6.64
CA LEU A 85 19.62 -5.81 -7.26
C LEU A 85 19.13 -4.69 -6.33
N LEU A 86 18.91 -4.99 -5.05
CA LEU A 86 18.50 -3.94 -4.09
C LEU A 86 19.60 -2.90 -3.89
N ASN A 87 20.86 -3.33 -3.76
CA ASN A 87 21.99 -2.42 -3.64
C ASN A 87 22.16 -1.54 -4.89
N SER A 88 21.91 -2.08 -6.10
CA SER A 88 22.07 -1.32 -7.34
C SER A 88 21.04 -0.21 -7.52
N ILE A 89 19.84 -0.37 -6.93
CA ILE A 89 18.80 0.67 -6.89
C ILE A 89 18.88 1.55 -5.64
N GLY A 90 19.89 1.34 -4.77
CA GLY A 90 20.03 2.07 -3.51
C GLY A 90 18.94 1.75 -2.48
N ALA A 91 18.20 0.65 -2.64
CA ALA A 91 17.20 0.21 -1.69
C ALA A 91 17.85 -0.51 -0.52
N SER A 92 17.33 -0.26 0.69
CA SER A 92 17.74 -1.01 1.88
C SER A 92 17.45 -2.49 1.70
N GLN A 93 18.35 -3.35 2.20
CA GLN A 93 18.09 -4.78 2.33
C GLN A 93 17.09 -4.97 3.49
N ALA A 94 15.81 -4.76 3.16
CA ALA A 94 14.72 -4.59 4.10
C ALA A 94 14.61 -5.75 5.11
N VAL A 95 14.39 -5.40 6.38
CA VAL A 95 14.28 -6.33 7.50
C VAL A 95 12.84 -6.50 8.00
N THR A 96 11.96 -5.53 7.73
CA THR A 96 10.54 -5.60 8.09
C THR A 96 9.64 -5.55 6.86
N ASP A 97 8.42 -6.09 6.99
CA ASP A 97 7.41 -5.97 5.93
C ASP A 97 7.06 -4.52 5.62
N LYS A 98 7.11 -3.61 6.61
CA LYS A 98 6.89 -2.19 6.36
C LYS A 98 7.97 -1.58 5.46
N ASP A 99 9.23 -1.93 5.66
CA ASP A 99 10.34 -1.45 4.82
C ASP A 99 10.20 -2.00 3.39
N ARG A 100 9.86 -3.29 3.25
CA ARG A 100 9.59 -3.92 1.95
C ARG A 100 8.41 -3.27 1.25
N ALA A 101 7.32 -3.01 1.98
CA ALA A 101 6.14 -2.33 1.46
C ALA A 101 6.48 -0.93 0.94
N ASN A 102 7.29 -0.16 1.68
CA ASN A 102 7.72 1.17 1.25
C ASN A 102 8.56 1.12 -0.05
N ILE A 103 9.46 0.13 -0.17
CA ILE A 103 10.21 -0.09 -1.43
C ILE A 103 9.22 -0.38 -2.56
N SER A 104 8.31 -1.32 -2.37
CA SER A 104 7.29 -1.68 -3.36
C SER A 104 6.44 -0.47 -3.78
N LEU A 105 5.90 0.29 -2.82
CA LEU A 105 5.08 1.47 -3.05
C LEU A 105 5.83 2.59 -3.79
N SER A 106 7.14 2.75 -3.57
CA SER A 106 7.95 3.72 -4.30
C SER A 106 8.03 3.43 -5.82
N TYR A 107 7.75 2.19 -6.21
CA TYR A 107 7.62 1.74 -7.59
C TYR A 107 6.18 1.29 -7.92
N HIS A 108 5.18 1.96 -7.37
CA HIS A 108 3.76 1.69 -7.64
C HIS A 108 3.28 0.28 -7.29
N CYS A 109 3.98 -0.44 -6.43
CA CYS A 109 3.57 -1.77 -5.99
C CYS A 109 3.34 -2.73 -7.19
N VAL A 110 4.10 -2.55 -8.27
CA VAL A 110 3.96 -3.38 -9.48
C VAL A 110 4.59 -4.75 -9.28
N SER A 111 4.03 -5.77 -9.93
CA SER A 111 4.58 -7.11 -9.97
C SER A 111 4.68 -7.61 -11.41
N LEU A 112 5.59 -8.56 -11.67
CA LEU A 112 5.66 -9.26 -12.95
C LEU A 112 4.63 -10.39 -13.07
N THR A 113 3.98 -10.78 -11.97
CA THR A 113 3.08 -11.93 -11.90
C THR A 113 1.61 -11.57 -12.07
N ASP A 114 1.26 -10.29 -12.03
CA ASP A 114 -0.11 -9.81 -12.08
C ASP A 114 -0.19 -8.40 -12.69
N VAL A 115 -1.42 -7.88 -12.81
CA VAL A 115 -1.71 -6.57 -13.43
C VAL A 115 -2.12 -5.50 -12.42
N PHE A 116 -1.82 -5.73 -11.13
CA PHE A 116 -2.18 -4.79 -10.07
C PHE A 116 -1.07 -3.78 -9.81
N TRP A 117 -1.46 -2.57 -9.46
CA TRP A 117 -0.56 -1.51 -9.04
C TRP A 117 -1.27 -0.49 -8.15
N VAL A 118 -0.48 0.35 -7.49
CA VAL A 118 -0.94 1.35 -6.53
C VAL A 118 -0.60 2.76 -6.99
N ARG A 119 -1.59 3.65 -6.90
CA ARG A 119 -1.46 5.10 -7.05
C ARG A 119 -1.63 5.75 -5.67
N ALA A 120 -0.74 6.67 -5.29
CA ALA A 120 -0.71 7.33 -3.98
C ALA A 120 -0.85 8.86 -4.11
#